data_AF-A0A7C8LYS0-F1
#
_entry.id   AF-A0A7C8LYS0-F1
#
_cell.length_a   1.000
_cell.length_b   1.000
_cell.length_c   1.000
_cell.angle_alpha   90.00
_cell.angle_beta   90.00
_cell.angle_gamma   90.00
#
_symmetry.space_group_name_H-M   'P 1'
#
loop_
_entity.id
_entity.type
_entity.pdbx_description
1 polymer ?
#
loop_
_entity_poly.entity_id
_entity_poly.type
_entity_poly.pdbx_seq_one_letter_code
_entity_poly.pdbx_strand_id
1 'polypeptide(L)'
;MEEYLKQALDIVKAQASVRTMTEDELGSMMHKLAFGIKQIAEGAQEEVVQEPIMEPGKAIKEKSITCLECGKAFKILTRKHLLSHELSMHEYREKYGYKKGIPLVCKSLQRERRKKMKDMRLWEKRKKKVE
;
A
#
# COMPACT_ATOMS: atom_id res chain seq x y z
N MET A 1 -4.15 -27.14 -15.59
CA MET A 1 -3.79 -26.03 -16.51
C MET A 1 -4.76 -25.96 -17.70
N GLU A 2 -5.10 -27.08 -18.32
CA GLU A 2 -6.07 -27.11 -19.43
C GLU A 2 -7.52 -26.75 -19.04
N GLU A 3 -7.93 -27.05 -17.80
CA GLU A 3 -9.29 -26.78 -17.31
C GLU A 3 -9.63 -25.28 -17.26
N TYR A 4 -8.71 -24.45 -16.75
CA TYR A 4 -8.90 -22.99 -16.68
C TYR A 4 -8.92 -22.34 -18.07
N LEU A 5 -8.17 -22.90 -19.02
CA LEU A 5 -8.17 -22.45 -20.40
C LEU A 5 -9.53 -22.73 -21.05
N LYS A 6 -10.11 -23.90 -20.77
CA LYS A 6 -11.44 -24.29 -21.25
C LYS A 6 -12.54 -23.39 -20.68
N GLN A 7 -12.49 -23.09 -19.39
CA GLN A 7 -13.42 -22.17 -18.74
C GLN A 7 -13.29 -20.73 -19.28
N ALA A 8 -12.07 -20.24 -19.49
CA ALA A 8 -11.83 -18.94 -20.10
C ALA A 8 -12.38 -18.87 -21.54
N LEU A 9 -12.20 -19.93 -22.34
CA LEU A 9 -12.76 -20.02 -23.69
C LEU A 9 -14.29 -19.95 -23.71
N ASP A 10 -14.98 -20.60 -22.77
CA ASP A 10 -16.43 -20.56 -22.70
C ASP A 10 -16.96 -19.16 -22.36
N ILE A 11 -16.25 -18.41 -21.50
CA ILE A 11 -16.58 -17.01 -21.19
C ILE A 11 -16.34 -16.11 -22.41
N VAL A 12 -15.22 -16.28 -23.11
CA VAL A 12 -14.91 -15.50 -24.32
C VAL A 12 -15.92 -15.78 -25.43
N LYS A 13 -16.34 -17.04 -25.62
CA LYS A 13 -17.42 -17.39 -26.57
C LYS A 13 -18.73 -16.70 -26.21
N ALA A 14 -19.12 -16.68 -24.94
CA ALA A 14 -20.31 -15.98 -24.50
C ALA A 14 -20.21 -14.48 -24.79
N GLN A 15 -19.06 -13.86 -24.54
CA GLN A 15 -18.86 -12.43 -24.78
C GLN A 15 -18.84 -12.08 -26.27
N ALA A 16 -18.20 -12.91 -27.10
CA ALA A 16 -18.17 -12.76 -28.55
C ALA A 16 -19.55 -12.94 -29.20
N SER A 17 -20.48 -13.65 -28.55
CA SER A 17 -21.87 -13.75 -29.01
C SER A 17 -22.68 -12.46 -28.81
N VAL A 18 -22.28 -11.61 -27.85
CA VAL A 18 -22.98 -10.35 -27.52
C VAL A 18 -22.43 -9.19 -28.33
N ARG A 19 -21.13 -9.18 -28.61
CA ARG A 19 -20.45 -8.08 -29.31
C ARG A 19 -19.38 -8.62 -30.25
N THR A 20 -19.26 -8.02 -31.43
CA THR A 20 -18.13 -8.23 -32.34
C THR A 20 -16.84 -7.68 -31.71
N MET A 21 -15.86 -8.54 -31.54
CA MET A 21 -14.55 -8.23 -30.95
C MET A 21 -13.44 -8.38 -31.98
N THR A 22 -12.31 -7.69 -31.77
CA THR A 22 -11.11 -7.89 -32.60
C THR A 22 -10.28 -9.08 -32.10
N GLU A 23 -9.41 -9.61 -32.95
CA GLU A 23 -8.54 -10.75 -32.62
C GLU A 23 -7.61 -10.45 -31.43
N ASP A 24 -7.07 -9.22 -31.36
CA ASP A 24 -6.26 -8.75 -30.23
C ASP A 24 -7.04 -8.69 -28.91
N GLU A 25 -8.30 -8.22 -28.96
CA GLU A 25 -9.17 -8.16 -27.78
C GLU A 25 -9.52 -9.57 -27.27
N LEU A 26 -9.77 -10.51 -28.17
CA LEU A 26 -10.04 -11.91 -27.84
C LEU A 26 -8.83 -12.56 -27.17
N GLY A 27 -7.64 -12.40 -27.74
CA GLY A 27 -6.40 -12.92 -27.17
C GLY A 27 -6.12 -12.33 -25.78
N SER A 28 -6.22 -11.00 -25.63
CA SER A 28 -6.01 -10.32 -24.35
C SER A 28 -7.01 -10.78 -23.29
N MET A 29 -8.29 -10.94 -23.64
CA MET A 29 -9.33 -11.37 -22.71
C MET A 29 -9.14 -12.84 -22.29
N MET A 30 -8.80 -13.72 -23.23
CA MET A 30 -8.53 -15.13 -22.94
C MET A 30 -7.38 -15.29 -21.94
N HIS A 31 -6.27 -14.59 -22.14
CA HIS A 31 -5.13 -14.63 -21.22
C HIS A 31 -5.47 -14.10 -19.83
N LYS A 32 -6.17 -12.95 -19.74
CA LYS A 32 -6.58 -12.36 -18.46
C LYS A 32 -7.52 -13.27 -17.68
N LEU A 33 -8.50 -13.88 -18.35
CA LEU A 33 -9.45 -14.78 -17.71
C LEU A 33 -8.78 -16.08 -17.26
N ALA A 34 -7.96 -16.72 -18.10
CA ALA A 34 -7.26 -17.93 -17.72
C ALA A 34 -6.33 -17.70 -16.51
N PHE A 35 -5.63 -16.56 -16.47
CA PHE A 35 -4.78 -16.18 -15.35
C PHE A 35 -5.58 -15.84 -14.09
N GLY A 36 -6.65 -15.04 -14.21
CA GLY A 36 -7.52 -14.69 -13.08
C GLY A 36 -8.23 -15.88 -12.47
N ILE A 37 -8.77 -16.80 -13.29
CA ILE A 37 -9.39 -18.04 -12.80
C ILE A 37 -8.37 -18.91 -12.09
N LYS A 38 -7.17 -19.05 -12.64
CA LYS A 38 -6.08 -19.81 -12.01
C LYS A 38 -5.74 -19.23 -10.63
N GLN A 39 -5.58 -17.92 -10.52
CA GLN A 39 -5.30 -17.27 -9.23
C GLN A 39 -6.42 -17.48 -8.20
N ILE A 40 -7.68 -17.32 -8.62
CA ILE A 40 -8.84 -17.51 -7.74
C ILE A 40 -8.90 -18.96 -7.26
N ALA A 41 -8.68 -19.92 -8.16
CA ALA A 41 -8.72 -21.35 -7.86
C ALA A 41 -7.55 -21.81 -6.97
N GLU A 42 -6.37 -21.24 -7.16
CA GLU A 42 -5.17 -21.54 -6.36
C GLU A 42 -5.15 -20.76 -5.02
N GLY A 43 -6.18 -19.94 -4.74
CA GLY A 43 -6.25 -19.15 -3.51
C GLY A 43 -5.15 -18.09 -3.41
N ALA A 44 -4.43 -17.85 -4.50
CA ALA A 44 -3.47 -16.78 -4.61
C ALA A 44 -4.27 -15.48 -4.72
N GLN A 45 -4.55 -14.85 -3.57
CA GLN A 45 -4.63 -13.41 -3.55
C GLN A 45 -3.31 -12.93 -4.14
N GLU A 46 -3.35 -12.38 -5.35
CA GLU A 46 -2.31 -11.44 -5.76
C GLU A 46 -2.26 -10.36 -4.68
N GLU A 47 -1.32 -10.53 -3.75
CA GLU A 47 -0.48 -9.42 -3.35
C GLU A 47 -0.06 -8.78 -4.66
N VAL A 48 -0.81 -7.75 -5.06
CA VAL A 48 -0.37 -6.84 -6.08
C VAL A 48 0.91 -6.28 -5.48
N VAL A 49 2.03 -6.90 -5.83
CA VAL A 49 3.37 -6.38 -5.63
C VAL A 49 3.41 -5.16 -6.55
N GLN A 50 2.77 -4.09 -6.08
CA GLN A 50 3.04 -2.76 -6.58
C GLN A 50 4.46 -2.54 -6.12
N GLU A 51 5.40 -2.74 -7.04
CA GLU A 51 6.75 -2.20 -6.96
C GLU A 51 6.65 -0.84 -6.27
N PRO A 52 7.50 -0.50 -5.29
CA PRO A 52 7.37 0.76 -4.58
C PRO A 52 7.52 1.91 -5.60
N ILE A 53 6.40 2.44 -6.11
CA ILE A 53 6.31 3.48 -7.14
C ILE A 53 6.99 4.78 -6.67
N MET A 54 7.36 4.86 -5.39
CA MET A 54 7.78 6.08 -4.76
C MET A 54 8.98 5.86 -3.84
N GLU A 55 10.00 6.68 -4.03
CA GLU A 55 11.07 6.84 -3.06
C GLU A 55 10.48 7.09 -1.65
N PRO A 56 11.08 6.54 -0.58
CA PRO A 56 10.59 6.69 0.79
C PRO A 56 10.39 8.15 1.22
N GLY A 57 11.18 9.08 0.65
CA GLY A 57 11.02 10.51 0.86
C GLY A 57 9.75 11.12 0.24
N LYS A 58 9.27 10.57 -0.89
CA LYS A 58 8.05 11.01 -1.59
C LYS A 58 6.77 10.41 -0.98
N ALA A 59 6.89 9.32 -0.23
CA ALA A 59 5.76 8.71 0.48
C ALA A 59 5.16 9.63 1.56
N ILE A 60 5.95 10.56 2.13
CA ILE A 60 5.49 11.51 3.16
C ILE A 60 5.04 12.82 2.51
N LYS A 61 3.74 12.95 2.26
CA LYS A 61 3.11 14.15 1.72
C LYS A 61 2.70 15.12 2.83
N GLU A 62 2.20 16.28 2.43
CA GLU A 62 1.82 17.36 3.35
C GLU A 62 0.61 16.97 4.20
N LYS A 63 -0.44 16.42 3.57
CA LYS A 63 -1.71 16.04 4.22
C LYS A 63 -1.84 14.54 4.50
N SER A 64 -1.01 13.71 3.88
CA SER A 64 -1.07 12.25 3.99
C SER A 64 0.32 11.59 3.92
N ILE A 65 0.41 10.34 4.34
CA ILE A 65 1.53 9.44 4.16
C ILE A 65 1.01 8.18 3.46
N THR A 66 1.67 7.78 2.38
CA THR A 66 1.32 6.56 1.63
C THR A 66 2.10 5.37 2.19
N CYS A 67 1.42 4.25 2.45
CA CYS A 67 2.08 3.00 2.77
C CYS A 67 2.71 2.40 1.50
N LEU A 68 3.98 2.03 1.57
CA LEU A 68 4.71 1.47 0.43
C LEU A 68 4.42 -0.01 0.18
N GLU A 69 3.79 -0.71 1.13
CA GLU A 69 3.38 -2.11 0.97
C GLU A 69 2.02 -2.22 0.28
N CYS A 70 1.08 -1.31 0.58
CA CYS A 70 -0.31 -1.43 0.13
C CYS A 70 -0.85 -0.24 -0.66
N GLY A 71 -0.04 0.80 -0.88
CA GLY A 71 -0.43 2.00 -1.63
C GLY A 71 -1.50 2.88 -0.95
N LYS A 72 -2.04 2.49 0.21
CA LYS A 72 -3.09 3.23 0.91
C LYS A 72 -2.54 4.50 1.56
N ALA A 73 -3.31 5.59 1.49
CA ALA A 73 -2.97 6.87 2.10
C ALA A 73 -3.57 7.01 3.50
N PHE A 74 -2.73 7.38 4.47
CA PHE A 74 -3.10 7.61 5.87
C PHE A 74 -2.62 8.98 6.34
N LYS A 75 -3.02 9.42 7.54
CA LYS A 75 -2.37 10.57 8.22
C LYS A 75 -1.15 10.14 9.04
N ILE A 76 -1.20 8.92 9.57
CA ILE A 76 -0.17 8.28 10.39
C ILE A 76 -0.11 6.81 9.98
N LEU A 77 1.08 6.28 9.73
CA LEU A 77 1.27 4.82 9.70
C LEU A 77 1.30 4.32 11.13
N THR A 78 0.20 3.68 11.54
CA THR A 78 0.06 3.14 12.89
C THR A 78 0.69 1.75 12.98
N ARG A 79 1.10 1.35 14.19
CA ARG A 79 1.61 -0.02 14.43
C ARG A 79 0.59 -1.08 14.02
N LYS A 80 -0.70 -0.84 14.25
CA LYS A 80 -1.78 -1.75 13.83
C LYS A 80 -1.80 -1.99 12.32
N HIS A 81 -1.60 -0.95 11.51
CA HIS A 81 -1.56 -1.10 10.06
C HIS A 81 -0.34 -1.89 9.60
N LEU A 82 0.83 -1.64 10.21
CA LEU A 82 2.06 -2.36 9.87
C LEU A 82 1.99 -3.84 10.29
N LEU A 83 1.34 -4.13 11.42
CA LEU A 83 1.08 -5.50 11.86
C LEU A 83 0.18 -6.28 10.88
N SER A 84 -0.73 -5.62 10.17
CA SER A 84 -1.51 -6.26 9.10
C SER A 84 -0.66 -6.68 7.90
N HIS A 85 0.55 -6.15 7.78
CA HIS A 85 1.57 -6.55 6.80
C HIS A 85 2.68 -7.37 7.46
N GLU A 86 2.47 -7.88 8.68
CA GLU A 86 3.44 -8.64 9.46
C GLU A 86 4.77 -7.90 9.71
N LEU A 87 4.76 -6.57 9.63
CA LEU A 87 5.95 -5.72 9.76
C LEU A 87 5.94 -4.90 11.04
N SER A 88 7.11 -4.80 11.67
CA SER A 88 7.38 -3.82 12.72
C SER A 88 7.66 -2.43 12.13
N MET A 89 7.48 -1.36 12.92
CA MET A 89 7.93 -0.01 12.53
C MET A 89 9.43 0.06 12.26
N HIS A 90 10.22 -0.80 12.91
CA HIS A 90 11.67 -0.86 12.68
C HIS A 90 11.98 -1.52 11.34
N GLU A 91 11.43 -2.71 11.12
CA GLU A 91 11.58 -3.48 9.88
C GLU A 91 11.08 -2.71 8.67
N TYR A 92 9.91 -2.05 8.77
CA TYR A 92 9.40 -1.19 7.71
C TYR A 92 10.38 -0.04 7.38
N ARG A 93 11.07 0.52 8.38
CA ARG A 93 12.07 1.57 8.13
C ARG A 93 13.32 1.03 7.45
N GLU A 94 13.77 -0.15 7.84
CA GLU A 94 14.95 -0.79 7.26
C GLU A 94 14.67 -1.27 5.83
N LYS A 95 13.54 -1.94 5.61
CA LYS A 95 13.09 -2.45 4.31
C LYS A 95 13.01 -1.34 3.27
N TYR A 96 12.53 -0.16 3.65
CA TYR A 96 12.39 0.99 2.75
C TYR A 96 13.47 2.08 2.91
N GLY A 97 14.52 1.85 3.71
CA GLY A 97 15.62 2.81 3.85
C GLY A 97 15.25 4.17 4.47
N TYR A 98 14.24 4.23 5.33
CA TYR A 98 13.93 5.45 6.08
C TYR A 98 15.04 5.77 7.09
N LYS A 99 15.47 7.04 7.18
CA LYS A 99 16.45 7.44 8.20
C LYS A 99 15.91 7.15 9.61
N LYS A 100 16.77 6.60 10.47
CA LYS A 100 16.44 6.31 11.86
C LYS A 100 15.93 7.58 12.57
N GLY A 101 14.79 7.47 13.25
CA GLY A 101 14.16 8.58 13.98
C GLY A 101 13.17 9.43 13.18
N ILE A 102 13.00 9.22 11.87
CA ILE A 102 11.95 9.93 11.11
C ILE A 102 10.56 9.41 11.52
N PRO A 103 9.62 10.31 11.90
CA PRO A 103 8.25 9.93 12.18
C PRO A 103 7.49 9.55 10.89
N LEU A 104 6.81 8.40 10.91
CA LEU A 104 5.97 7.90 9.82
C LEU A 104 4.59 8.60 9.83
N VAL A 105 4.60 9.92 9.72
CA VAL A 105 3.44 10.81 9.88
C VAL A 105 3.48 11.88 8.81
N CYS A 106 2.33 12.36 8.32
CA CYS A 106 2.29 13.49 7.38
C CYS A 106 2.92 14.78 7.96
N LYS A 107 3.48 15.64 7.10
CA LYS A 107 4.23 16.83 7.53
C LYS A 107 3.38 17.82 8.33
N SER A 108 2.11 18.01 7.95
CA SER A 108 1.17 18.88 8.67
C SER A 108 0.99 18.48 10.13
N LEU A 109 0.78 17.19 10.41
CA LEU A 109 0.59 16.70 11.77
C LEU A 109 1.88 16.76 12.60
N GLN A 110 3.04 16.56 11.97
CA GLN A 110 4.32 16.78 12.64
C GLN A 110 4.50 18.24 13.07
N ARG A 111 4.15 19.20 12.20
CA ARG A 111 4.19 20.63 12.50
C ARG A 111 3.25 20.99 13.64
N GLU A 112 2.03 20.47 13.63
CA GLU A 112 1.06 20.69 14.71
C GLU A 112 1.57 20.17 16.06
N ARG A 113 2.12 18.95 16.09
CA ARG A 113 2.71 18.38 17.32
C ARG A 113 3.90 19.20 17.83
N ARG A 114 4.77 19.67 16.92
CA ARG A 114 5.89 20.57 17.28
C ARG A 114 5.40 21.90 17.84
N LYS A 115 4.36 22.50 17.24
CA LYS A 115 3.75 23.75 17.72
C LYS A 115 3.17 23.56 19.13
N LYS A 116 2.35 22.54 19.32
CA LYS A 116 1.79 22.19 20.65
C LYS A 116 2.87 21.97 21.71
N MET A 117 3.96 21.27 21.38
CA MET A 117 5.08 21.11 22.30
C MET A 117 5.75 22.44 22.65
N LYS A 118 5.95 23.32 21.67
CA LYS A 118 6.49 24.66 21.91
C LYS A 118 5.59 25.49 22.81
N ASP A 119 4.29 25.50 22.53
CA ASP A 119 3.29 26.26 23.29
C ASP A 119 3.21 25.78 24.74
N MET A 120 3.32 24.47 24.98
CA MET A 120 3.28 23.90 26.33
C MET A 120 4.55 24.14 27.16
N ARG A 121 5.68 24.55 26.53
CA ARG A 121 6.99 24.79 27.18
C ARG A 121 7.36 23.70 28.20
N LEU A 122 7.12 22.43 27.86
CA LEU A 122 7.24 21.30 28.79
C LEU A 122 8.65 21.16 29.40
N TRP A 123 9.68 21.62 28.68
CA TRP A 123 11.07 21.61 29.14
C TRP A 123 11.35 22.60 30.27
N GLU A 124 10.52 23.63 30.46
CA GLU A 124 10.67 24.61 31.55
C GLU A 124 10.04 24.11 32.84
N LYS A 125 8.96 23.34 32.75
CA LYS A 125 8.31 22.70 33.90
C LYS A 125 9.23 21.70 34.61
N ARG A 126 10.23 21.15 33.90
CA ARG A 126 11.19 20.18 34.44
C ARG A 126 12.35 20.81 35.23
N LYS A 127 12.58 22.12 35.14
CA LYS A 127 13.64 22.83 35.90
C LYS A 127 13.26 23.16 37.35
N LYS A 128 12.00 22.93 37.76
CA LYS A 128 11.54 23.12 39.15
C LYS A 128 11.78 21.87 40.00
N LYS A 129 13.03 21.40 40.09
CA LYS A 129 13.52 20.75 41.32
C LYS A 129 14.36 21.81 42.00
N VAL A 130 13.67 22.63 42.78
CA VAL A 130 14.28 23.55 43.75
C VAL A 130 14.78 22.68 44.89
N GLU A 131 16.02 22.93 45.28
CA GLU A 131 16.74 22.41 46.45
C GLU A 131 15.95 22.63 47.75
#